data_AF-M5RLD0-F1
#
_entry.id   AF-M5RLD0-F1
#
_cell.length_a   1.000
_cell.length_b   1.000
_cell.length_c   1.000
_cell.angle_alpha   90.00
_cell.angle_beta   90.00
_cell.angle_gamma   90.00
#
_symmetry.space_group_name_H-M   'P 1'
#
loop_
_entity.id
_entity.type
_entity.pdbx_description
1 polymer ?
#
loop_
_entity_poly.entity_id
_entity_poly.type
_entity_poly.pdbx_seq_one_letter_code
_entity_poly.pdbx_strand_id
1 'polypeptide(L)'
;MAITSHVIVLLAKMFSGFTVRWVDCQPDTCQRIYFANHTSHLDAVVLWSALPREVRAVTRPVAAKDYWSGGWVKPHMAKAFNAM
;
A
#
# COMPACT_ATOMS: atom_id res chain seq x y z
N MET A 1 11.94 0.56 -9.38
CA MET A 1 11.03 -0.60 -9.39
C MET A 1 11.64 -1.69 -8.52
N ALA A 2 11.21 -1.81 -7.26
CA ALA A 2 11.76 -2.82 -6.36
C ALA A 2 10.97 -4.13 -6.52
N ILE A 3 11.66 -5.26 -6.70
CA ILE A 3 11.07 -6.63 -6.73
C ILE A 3 10.11 -6.83 -5.54
N THR A 4 10.45 -6.26 -4.39
CA THR A 4 9.64 -6.25 -3.16
C THR A 4 8.20 -5.78 -3.38
N SER A 5 7.98 -4.74 -4.20
CA SER A 5 6.64 -4.20 -4.48
C SER A 5 5.75 -5.21 -5.22
N HIS A 6 6.31 -5.95 -6.17
CA HIS A 6 5.59 -6.98 -6.91
C HIS A 6 5.27 -8.19 -6.02
N VAL A 7 6.22 -8.60 -5.17
CA VAL A 7 6.00 -9.68 -4.19
C VAL A 7 4.90 -9.29 -3.21
N ILE A 8 4.91 -8.07 -2.66
CA ILE A 8 3.86 -7.60 -1.74
C ILE A 8 2.48 -7.66 -2.40
N VAL A 9 2.34 -7.17 -3.64
CA VAL A 9 1.05 -7.22 -4.36
C VAL A 9 0.59 -8.65 -4.59
N LEU A 10 1.50 -9.54 -5.01
CA LEU A 10 1.17 -10.94 -5.25
C LEU A 10 0.67 -11.62 -3.97
N LEU A 11 1.39 -11.45 -2.86
CA LEU A 11 1.00 -12.00 -1.57
C LEU A 11 -0.31 -11.40 -1.08
N ALA A 12 -0.49 -10.08 -1.19
CA ALA A 12 -1.72 -9.40 -0.80
C ALA A 12 -2.93 -9.96 -1.57
N LYS A 13 -2.79 -10.13 -2.90
CA LYS A 13 -3.85 -10.68 -3.75
C LYS A 13 -4.12 -12.15 -3.44
N MET A 14 -3.08 -12.95 -3.19
CA MET A 14 -3.21 -14.38 -2.87
C MET A 14 -3.89 -14.61 -1.52
N PHE A 15 -3.52 -13.87 -0.48
CA PHE A 15 -4.03 -14.10 0.88
C PHE A 15 -5.38 -13.44 1.16
N SER A 16 -5.63 -12.25 0.60
CA SER A 16 -6.90 -11.54 0.88
C SER A 16 -7.95 -11.73 -0.21
N GLY A 17 -7.57 -12.18 -1.41
CA GLY A 17 -8.50 -12.35 -2.53
C GLY A 17 -9.20 -11.06 -2.95
N PHE A 18 -8.64 -9.89 -2.61
CA PHE A 18 -9.32 -8.62 -2.79
C PHE A 18 -9.63 -8.35 -4.27
N THR A 19 -10.79 -7.72 -4.50
CA THR A 19 -11.17 -7.16 -5.81
C THR A 19 -11.39 -5.66 -5.66
N VAL A 20 -11.20 -4.92 -6.76
CA VAL A 20 -11.26 -3.45 -6.74
C VAL A 20 -12.31 -3.01 -7.74
N ARG A 21 -13.18 -2.09 -7.30
CA ARG A 21 -14.14 -1.43 -8.18
C ARG A 21 -14.00 0.07 -8.01
N TRP A 22 -13.66 0.75 -9.09
CA TRP A 22 -13.59 2.21 -9.15
C TRP A 22 -14.92 2.75 -9.67
N VAL A 23 -15.61 3.55 -8.88
CA VAL A 23 -16.90 4.18 -9.24
C VAL A 23 -16.70 5.68 -9.13
N ASP A 24 -16.69 6.36 -10.28
CA ASP A 24 -16.45 7.81 -10.41
C ASP A 24 -15.16 8.32 -9.72
N CYS A 25 -14.20 7.41 -9.54
CA CYS A 25 -12.98 7.66 -8.79
C CYS A 25 -11.78 6.93 -9.39
N GLN A 26 -11.71 6.86 -10.72
CA GLN A 26 -10.62 6.17 -11.42
C GLN A 26 -9.27 6.64 -10.88
N PRO A 27 -8.32 5.72 -10.72
CA PRO A 27 -7.01 6.03 -10.15
C PRO A 27 -6.29 7.02 -11.06
N ASP A 28 -5.70 8.03 -10.44
CA ASP A 28 -4.96 9.10 -11.09
C ASP A 28 -3.81 9.52 -10.17
N THR A 29 -2.81 10.17 -10.74
CA THR A 29 -1.63 10.70 -10.06
C THR A 29 -1.84 12.09 -9.46
N CYS A 30 -3.04 12.66 -9.60
CA CYS A 30 -3.42 13.90 -8.91
C CYS A 30 -3.44 13.72 -7.38
N GLN A 31 -3.36 14.83 -6.65
CA GLN A 31 -3.37 14.80 -5.19
C GLN A 31 -4.66 14.13 -4.69
N ARG A 32 -4.53 13.02 -3.96
CA ARG A 32 -5.66 12.23 -3.49
C ARG A 32 -5.37 11.60 -2.13
N ILE A 33 -6.41 11.49 -1.31
CA ILE A 33 -6.38 10.78 -0.04
C ILE A 33 -7.16 9.48 -0.21
N TYR A 34 -6.47 8.35 0.00
CA TYR A 34 -7.10 7.05 0.09
C TYR A 34 -7.23 6.66 1.56
N PHE A 35 -8.39 6.18 1.96
CA PHE A 35 -8.67 5.74 3.32
C PHE A 35 -9.36 4.38 3.30
N ALA A 36 -9.14 3.61 4.37
CA ALA A 36 -9.82 2.35 4.65
C ALA A 36 -10.27 2.37 6.11
N ASN A 37 -11.21 1.49 6.44
CA ASN A 37 -11.41 1.09 7.83
C ASN A 37 -10.10 0.56 8.42
N HIS A 38 -9.91 0.73 9.73
CA HIS A 38 -8.73 0.21 10.44
C HIS A 38 -9.11 -0.98 11.32
N THR A 39 -9.25 -2.12 10.69
CA THR A 39 -9.58 -3.41 11.32
C THR A 39 -8.37 -4.33 11.42
N SER A 40 -7.33 -4.10 10.60
CA SER A 40 -6.11 -4.91 10.59
C SER A 40 -4.90 -4.11 10.10
N HIS A 41 -3.69 -4.61 10.39
CA HIS A 41 -2.46 -4.09 9.78
C HIS A 41 -2.36 -4.35 8.26
N LEU A 42 -3.13 -5.32 7.76
CA LEU A 42 -3.14 -5.69 6.35
C LEU A 42 -3.93 -4.68 5.51
N ASP A 43 -4.81 -3.87 6.12
CA ASP A 43 -5.66 -2.92 5.42
C ASP A 43 -4.84 -1.95 4.55
N ALA A 44 -3.75 -1.41 5.11
CA ALA A 44 -2.84 -0.53 4.39
C ALA A 44 -2.12 -1.25 3.22
N VAL A 45 -1.75 -2.52 3.42
CA VAL A 45 -1.06 -3.33 2.39
C VAL A 45 -2.01 -3.67 1.25
N VAL A 46 -3.24 -4.05 1.56
CA VAL A 46 -4.28 -4.38 0.58
C VAL A 46 -4.69 -3.15 -0.20
N LEU A 47 -4.97 -2.03 0.48
CA LEU A 47 -5.29 -0.76 -0.17
C LEU A 47 -4.15 -0.32 -1.09
N TRP A 48 -2.91 -0.30 -0.58
CA TRP A 48 -1.77 0.09 -1.41
C TRP A 48 -1.62 -0.85 -2.61
N SER A 49 -1.80 -2.16 -2.43
CA SER A 49 -1.70 -3.16 -3.50
C SER A 49 -2.82 -3.06 -4.55
N ALA A 50 -3.97 -2.50 -4.19
CA ALA A 50 -5.08 -2.24 -5.09
C ALA A 50 -4.81 -1.10 -6.07
N LEU A 51 -3.83 -0.24 -5.79
CA LEU A 51 -3.49 0.91 -6.63
C LEU A 51 -2.67 0.48 -7.86
N PRO A 52 -2.90 1.10 -9.04
CA PRO A 52 -2.03 0.94 -10.20
C PRO A 52 -0.59 1.32 -9.88
N ARG A 53 0.35 0.81 -10.68
CA ARG A 53 1.80 0.93 -10.45
C ARG A 53 2.25 2.39 -10.33
N GLU A 54 1.75 3.24 -11.21
CA GLU A 54 2.01 4.67 -11.27
C GLU A 54 1.49 5.39 -10.03
N VAL A 55 0.28 5.05 -9.56
CA VAL A 55 -0.30 5.63 -8.35
C VAL A 55 0.44 5.14 -7.09
N ARG A 56 0.81 3.85 -7.02
CA ARG A 56 1.61 3.31 -5.90
C ARG A 56 2.95 4.00 -5.71
N ALA A 57 3.57 4.48 -6.80
CA ALA A 57 4.85 5.15 -6.75
C ALA A 57 4.77 6.52 -6.05
N VAL A 58 3.60 7.17 -6.11
CA VAL A 58 3.36 8.50 -5.53
C VAL A 58 2.52 8.46 -4.25
N THR A 59 1.81 7.36 -3.98
CA THR A 59 1.07 7.17 -2.73
C THR A 59 1.99 6.78 -1.58
N ARG A 60 1.90 7.52 -0.47
CA ARG A 60 2.64 7.24 0.76
C ARG A 60 1.67 6.85 1.88
N PRO A 61 1.87 5.71 2.56
CA PRO A 61 1.05 5.35 3.69
C PRO A 61 1.37 6.27 4.88
N VAL A 62 0.32 6.71 5.58
CA VAL A 62 0.47 7.56 6.77
C VAL A 62 0.48 6.67 8.00
N ALA A 63 1.61 6.64 8.69
CA ALA A 63 1.75 6.06 10.03
C ALA A 63 2.92 6.76 10.75
N ALA A 64 2.90 6.71 12.07
CA ALA A 64 3.96 7.32 12.88
C ALA A 64 5.31 6.61 12.64
N LYS A 65 6.42 7.31 12.90
CA LYS A 65 7.78 6.81 12.60
C LYS A 65 8.11 5.51 13.36
N ASP A 66 7.63 5.41 14.60
CA ASP A 66 7.73 4.23 15.45
C ASP A 66 7.02 3.00 14.86
N TYR A 67 5.92 3.20 14.12
CA TYR A 67 5.27 2.11 13.38
C TYR A 67 6.22 1.45 12.39
N TRP A 68 6.98 2.25 11.63
CA TRP A 68 7.87 1.76 10.56
C TRP A 68 9.22 1.25 11.05
N SER A 69 9.67 1.70 12.21
CA SER A 69 11.00 1.38 12.75
C SER A 69 11.05 0.08 13.57
N GLY A 70 9.91 -0.57 13.79
CA GLY A 70 9.84 -1.82 14.54
C GLY A 70 10.27 -3.08 13.75
N GLY A 71 11.16 -3.88 14.35
CA GLY A 71 11.55 -5.19 13.81
C GLY A 71 12.34 -5.11 12.50
N TRP A 72 12.56 -6.27 11.86
CA TRP A 72 13.34 -6.32 10.61
C TRP A 72 12.48 -6.10 9.36
N VAL A 73 11.20 -6.47 9.35
CA VAL A 73 10.35 -6.43 8.14
C VAL A 73 9.82 -5.02 7.85
N LYS A 74 9.36 -4.28 8.87
CA LYS A 74 8.67 -3.00 8.67
C LYS A 74 9.52 -1.91 8.00
N PRO A 75 10.84 -1.77 8.30
CA PRO A 75 11.69 -0.81 7.60
C PRO A 75 11.83 -1.12 6.10
N HIS A 76 11.89 -2.41 5.72
CA HIS A 76 11.93 -2.83 4.32
C HIS A 76 10.61 -2.52 3.60
N MET A 77 9.48 -2.76 4.26
CA MET A 77 8.16 -2.40 3.73
C MET A 77 8.01 -0.89 3.57
N ALA A 78 8.46 -0.10 4.54
CA ALA A 78 8.42 1.35 4.47
C ALA A 78 9.18 1.89 3.25
N LYS A 79 10.37 1.33 2.95
CA LYS A 79 11.12 1.66 1.73
C LYS A 79 10.35 1.29 0.46
N ALA A 80 9.70 0.14 0.43
CA ALA A 80 8.88 -0.29 -0.70
C ALA A 80 7.64 0.59 -0.92
N PHE A 81 7.07 1.12 0.16
CA PHE A 81 5.89 1.98 0.15
C PHE A 81 6.22 3.49 0.07
N ASN A 82 7.50 3.87 -0.02
CA ASN A 82 7.91 5.28 0.01
C ASN A 82 7.39 6.03 1.26
N ALA A 83 7.38 5.34 2.40
CA ALA A 83 6.76 5.81 3.65
C ALA A 83 7.70 6.59 4.58
N MET A 84 9.00 6.69 4.23
CA MET A 84 10.05 7.34 5.01
C MET A 84 10.97 8.14 4.11
#